data_AF-A0A959TAP6-F1
#
_entry.id   AF-A0A959TAP6-F1
#
_cell.length_a   1.000
_cell.length_b   1.000
_cell.length_c   1.000
_cell.angle_alpha   90.00
_cell.angle_beta   90.00
_cell.angle_gamma   90.00
#
_symmetry.space_group_name_H-M   'P 1'
#
loop_
_entity.id
_entity.type
_entity.pdbx_description
1 polymer ?
#
loop_
_entity_poly.entity_id
_entity_poly.type
_entity_poly.pdbx_seq_one_letter_code
_entity_poly.pdbx_strand_id
1 'polypeptide(L)'
;DAGPVVEELARKHRLQDRVRLIGRLPYVDMMRHTRCADLGLTLDKDSNLNYRYSLPNKLFDYLHAGIPVLATDLPEVAAIVRRFDAGVVLP
;
A
#
# COMPACT_ATOMS: atom_id res chain seq x y z
N ASP A 1 7.84 -4.82 13.14
CA ASP A 1 7.23 -5.72 12.12
C ASP A 1 5.73 -5.76 12.38
N ALA A 2 4.89 -5.55 11.37
CA ALA A 2 3.44 -5.41 11.53
C ALA A 2 2.68 -6.74 11.40
N GLY A 3 3.32 -7.79 10.88
CA GLY A 3 2.70 -9.09 10.61
C GLY A 3 1.89 -9.67 11.78
N PRO A 4 2.46 -9.80 12.99
CA PRO A 4 1.75 -10.37 14.13
C PRO A 4 0.50 -9.58 14.54
N VAL A 5 0.55 -8.24 14.44
CA VAL A 5 -0.59 -7.38 14.78
C VAL A 5 -1.72 -7.56 13.76
N VAL A 6 -1.41 -7.66 12.47
CA VAL A 6 -2.41 -7.89 11.42
C VAL A 6 -3.05 -9.27 11.57
N GLU A 7 -2.27 -10.29 11.91
CA GLU A 7 -2.79 -11.65 12.15
C GLU A 7 -3.77 -11.69 13.34
N GLU A 8 -3.40 -11.03 14.45
CA GLU A 8 -4.28 -10.92 15.61
C GLU A 8 -5.59 -10.19 15.28
N LEU A 9 -5.51 -9.07 14.54
CA LEU A 9 -6.69 -8.32 14.10
C LEU A 9 -7.57 -9.16 13.17
N ALA A 10 -6.97 -9.88 12.21
CA ALA A 10 -7.72 -10.76 11.31
C ALA A 10 -8.46 -11.85 12.10
N ARG A 11 -7.81 -12.44 13.12
CA ARG A 11 -8.46 -13.43 14.00
C ARG A 11 -9.59 -12.81 14.83
N LYS A 12 -9.34 -11.66 15.45
CA LYS A 12 -10.34 -10.93 16.27
C LYS A 12 -11.60 -10.60 15.48
N HIS A 13 -11.45 -10.22 14.22
CA HIS A 13 -12.54 -9.84 13.33
C HIS A 13 -13.08 -10.99 12.46
N ARG A 14 -12.59 -12.22 12.64
CA ARG A 14 -12.99 -13.42 11.87
C ARG A 14 -12.81 -13.25 10.35
N LEU A 15 -11.67 -12.69 9.95
CA LEU A 15 -11.34 -12.37 8.55
C LEU A 15 -10.35 -13.36 7.91
N GLN A 16 -10.14 -14.54 8.50
CA GLN A 16 -9.13 -15.50 8.03
C GLN A 16 -9.38 -15.97 6.57
N ASP A 17 -10.64 -16.02 6.14
CA ASP A 17 -11.01 -16.38 4.76
C ASP A 17 -10.85 -15.22 3.76
N ARG A 18 -10.57 -14.00 4.24
CA ARG A 18 -10.46 -12.77 3.44
C ARG A 18 -9.09 -12.12 3.50
N VAL A 19 -8.30 -12.39 4.53
CA VAL A 19 -6.96 -11.83 4.75
C VAL A 19 -5.93 -12.93 4.59
N ARG A 20 -5.04 -12.77 3.61
CA ARG A 20 -3.91 -13.67 3.40
C ARG A 20 -2.62 -12.91 3.65
N LEU A 21 -1.88 -13.31 4.68
CA LEU A 21 -0.55 -12.79 4.96
C LEU A 21 0.46 -13.59 4.15
N ILE A 22 1.03 -12.95 3.13
CA ILE A 22 2.07 -13.53 2.30
C ILE A 22 3.41 -13.15 2.92
N GLY A 23 4.27 -14.15 3.16
CA GLY A 23 5.60 -13.92 3.71
C GLY A 23 6.50 -13.11 2.78
N ARG A 24 7.78 -12.99 3.13
CA ARG A 24 8.77 -12.34 2.25
C ARG A 24 8.88 -13.13 0.94
N LEU A 25 8.81 -12.42 -0.18
CA LEU A 25 8.96 -12.96 -1.52
C LEU A 25 10.11 -12.28 -2.26
N PRO A 26 10.76 -12.97 -3.20
CA PRO A 26 11.58 -12.33 -4.22
C PRO A 26 10.77 -11.26 -4.97
N TYR A 27 11.45 -10.20 -5.43
CA TYR A 27 10.80 -9.07 -6.09
C TYR A 27 9.90 -9.47 -7.27
N VAL A 28 10.36 -10.40 -8.10
CA VAL A 28 9.60 -10.88 -9.27
C VAL A 28 8.29 -11.55 -8.84
N ASP A 29 8.32 -12.40 -7.82
CA ASP A 29 7.13 -13.10 -7.33
C ASP A 29 6.18 -12.14 -6.63
N MET A 30 6.71 -11.22 -5.83
CA MET A 30 5.93 -10.13 -5.24
C MET A 30 5.19 -9.32 -6.33
N MET A 31 5.88 -8.93 -7.40
CA MET A 31 5.27 -8.17 -8.51
C MET A 31 4.23 -8.99 -9.27
N ARG A 32 4.36 -10.32 -9.35
CA ARG A 32 3.29 -11.19 -9.90
C ARG A 32 2.01 -11.07 -9.07
N HIS A 33 2.12 -11.08 -7.75
CA HIS A 33 0.97 -10.86 -6.88
C HIS A 33 0.40 -9.44 -7.03
N THR A 34 1.27 -8.42 -7.04
CA THR A 34 0.83 -7.02 -7.17
C THR A 34 0.05 -6.76 -8.45
N ARG A 35 0.45 -7.35 -9.59
CA ARG A 35 -0.28 -7.24 -10.86
C ARG A 35 -1.66 -7.91 -10.87
N CYS A 36 -1.93 -8.80 -9.93
CA CYS A 36 -3.24 -9.43 -9.78
C CYS A 36 -4.16 -8.67 -8.81
N ALA A 37 -3.68 -7.59 -8.19
CA ALA A 37 -4.49 -6.78 -7.29
C ALA A 37 -5.32 -5.75 -8.07
N ASP A 38 -6.51 -5.44 -7.57
CA ASP A 38 -7.34 -4.37 -8.12
C ASP A 38 -6.92 -2.97 -7.63
N LEU A 39 -6.23 -2.90 -6.48
CA LEU A 39 -5.91 -1.66 -5.79
C LEU A 39 -4.64 -1.80 -4.92
N GLY A 40 -3.73 -0.82 -5.02
CA GLY A 40 -2.59 -0.64 -4.11
C GLY A 40 -2.93 0.31 -2.96
N LEU A 41 -2.34 0.08 -1.78
CA LEU A 41 -2.58 0.90 -0.58
C LEU A 41 -1.29 1.53 -0.08
N THR A 42 -1.28 2.85 0.11
CA THR A 42 -0.18 3.58 0.76
C THR A 42 -0.76 4.50 1.84
N LEU A 43 -1.00 3.91 3.01
CA LEU A 43 -1.72 4.53 4.13
C LEU A 43 -0.78 4.96 5.25
N ASP A 44 0.30 5.65 4.88
CA ASP A 44 1.32 6.12 5.81
C ASP A 44 0.76 7.23 6.72
N LYS A 45 1.27 7.27 7.95
CA LYS A 45 0.87 8.27 8.96
C LYS A 45 1.79 9.48 8.89
N ASP A 46 1.19 10.67 8.94
CA ASP A 46 1.90 11.94 9.11
C ASP A 46 2.46 12.10 10.55
N SER A 47 3.40 11.23 10.90
CA SER A 47 3.95 11.12 12.26
C SER A 47 5.28 11.85 12.43
N ASN A 48 5.99 12.09 11.32
CA ASN A 48 7.22 12.88 11.30
C ASN A 48 7.50 13.39 9.88
N LEU A 49 8.47 14.31 9.77
CA LEU A 49 8.87 14.94 8.50
C LEU A 49 9.30 13.92 7.44
N ASN A 50 9.96 12.83 7.85
CA ASN A 50 10.38 11.80 6.91
C ASN A 50 9.18 11.12 6.28
N TYR A 51 8.19 10.69 7.07
CA TYR A 51 6.96 10.11 6.50
C TYR A 51 6.21 11.14 5.66
N ARG A 52 6.10 12.40 6.14
CA ARG A 52 5.37 13.47 5.45
C ARG A 52 5.90 13.77 4.04
N TYR A 53 7.22 13.80 3.88
CA TYR A 53 7.86 14.18 2.61
C TYR A 53 8.54 13.01 1.88
N SER A 54 8.36 11.77 2.35
CA SER A 54 8.90 10.61 1.65
C SER A 54 7.96 10.13 0.55
N LEU A 55 8.56 9.54 -0.47
CA LEU A 55 7.88 8.76 -1.48
C LEU A 55 8.09 7.27 -1.18
N PRO A 56 7.04 6.53 -0.77
CA PRO A 56 7.19 5.12 -0.47
C PRO A 56 7.42 4.34 -1.75
N ASN A 57 8.40 3.43 -1.74
CA ASN A 57 8.69 2.57 -2.89
C ASN A 57 7.47 1.79 -3.40
N LYS A 58 6.55 1.46 -2.48
CA LYS A 58 5.31 0.74 -2.81
C LYS A 58 4.41 1.51 -3.77
N LEU A 59 4.40 2.84 -3.71
CA LEU A 59 3.69 3.67 -4.69
C LEU A 59 4.14 3.31 -6.11
N PHE A 60 5.46 3.25 -6.35
CA PHE A 60 6.01 2.95 -7.66
C PHE A 60 5.81 1.48 -8.09
N ASP A 61 5.83 0.53 -7.15
CA ASP A 61 5.46 -0.87 -7.44
C ASP A 61 4.04 -0.95 -8.01
N TYR A 62 3.09 -0.22 -7.42
CA TYR A 62 1.70 -0.19 -7.87
C TYR A 62 1.55 0.47 -9.25
N LEU A 63 2.21 1.61 -9.45
CA LEU A 63 2.22 2.29 -10.75
C LEU A 63 2.83 1.40 -11.85
N HIS A 64 3.93 0.70 -11.57
CA HIS A 64 4.55 -0.26 -12.50
C HIS A 64 3.70 -1.51 -12.73
N ALA A 65 2.86 -1.89 -11.77
CA ALA A 65 1.90 -2.96 -11.94
C ALA A 65 0.66 -2.52 -12.75
N GLY A 66 0.50 -1.23 -13.03
CA GLY A 66 -0.65 -0.68 -13.73
C GLY A 66 -1.93 -0.69 -12.90
N ILE A 67 -1.81 -0.68 -11.56
CA ILE A 67 -2.95 -0.70 -10.66
C ILE A 67 -3.13 0.68 -10.00
N PRO A 68 -4.38 1.13 -9.77
CA PRO A 68 -4.63 2.39 -9.08
C PRO A 68 -4.21 2.30 -7.60
N VAL A 69 -3.98 3.47 -6.99
CA VAL A 69 -3.52 3.58 -5.60
C VAL A 69 -4.50 4.36 -4.75
N LEU A 70 -4.80 3.86 -3.55
CA LEU A 70 -5.45 4.60 -2.49
C LEU A 70 -4.39 5.09 -1.49
N ALA A 71 -4.24 6.40 -1.38
CA ALA A 71 -3.16 7.05 -0.64
C ALA A 71 -3.66 7.98 0.47
N THR A 72 -2.90 8.13 1.55
CA THR A 72 -3.07 9.26 2.49
C THR A 72 -2.66 10.58 1.81
N ASP A 73 -3.27 11.72 2.17
CA ASP A 73 -2.90 13.07 1.70
C ASP A 73 -1.56 13.57 2.28
N LEU A 74 -0.48 12.85 1.95
CA LEU A 74 0.90 13.30 2.19
C LEU A 74 1.40 14.08 0.97
N PRO A 75 2.07 15.24 1.16
CA PRO A 75 2.43 16.17 0.09
C PRO A 75 2.95 15.52 -1.19
N GLU A 76 4.00 14.69 -1.08
CA GLU A 76 4.66 14.10 -2.24
C GLU A 76 3.84 12.97 -2.88
N VAL A 77 3.23 12.13 -2.05
CA VAL A 77 2.40 11.01 -2.51
C VAL A 77 1.17 11.52 -3.23
N ALA A 78 0.46 12.46 -2.62
CA ALA A 78 -0.76 13.03 -3.17
C ALA A 78 -0.49 13.84 -4.45
N ALA A 79 0.65 14.54 -4.52
CA ALA A 79 1.07 15.23 -5.74
C ALA A 79 1.24 14.26 -6.92
N ILE A 80 1.88 13.10 -6.70
CA ILE A 80 2.03 12.07 -7.76
C ILE A 80 0.67 11.49 -8.14
N VAL A 81 -0.12 11.04 -7.17
CA VAL A 81 -1.42 10.40 -7.44
C VAL A 81 -2.34 11.34 -8.23
N ARG A 82 -2.45 12.61 -7.82
CA ARG A 82 -3.28 13.62 -8.51
C ARG A 82 -2.71 14.00 -9.88
N ARG A 83 -1.38 14.15 -10.01
CA ARG A 83 -0.74 14.56 -11.27
C ARG A 83 -0.94 13.53 -12.38
N PHE A 84 -0.89 12.24 -12.05
CA PHE A 84 -0.94 11.14 -13.01
C PHE A 84 -2.30 10.46 -13.08
N ASP A 85 -3.31 11.00 -12.38
CA ASP A 85 -4.64 10.38 -12.23
C ASP A 85 -4.54 8.89 -11.83
N ALA A 86 -3.62 8.60 -10.92
CA ALA A 86 -3.20 7.23 -10.61
C ALA A 86 -3.99 6.59 -9.47
N GLY A 87 -5.11 7.18 -9.07
CA GLY A 87 -5.98 6.69 -8.01
C GLY A 87 -6.59 7.80 -7.15
N VAL A 88 -6.82 7.52 -5.87
CA VAL A 88 -7.58 8.36 -4.95
C VAL A 88 -6.73 8.73 -3.72
N VAL A 89 -6.85 9.98 -3.28
CA VAL A 89 -6.22 10.48 -2.06
C VAL A 89 -7.29 10.65 -0.97
N LEU A 90 -7.07 10.05 0.19
CA LEU A 90 -7.90 10.17 1.39
C LEU A 90 -7.45 11.36 2.24
N PRO A 91 -8.41 12.13 2.80
CA PRO A 91 -8.13 13.27 3.68
C PRO A 91 -7.58 12.86 5.04
#